data_AF-A0A7T6APF2-F1
#
_entry.id   AF-A0A7T6APF2-F1
#
_cell.length_a   1.000
_cell.length_b   1.000
_cell.length_c   1.000
_cell.angle_alpha   90.00
_cell.angle_beta   90.00
_cell.angle_gamma   90.00
#
_symmetry.space_group_name_H-M   'P 1'
#
loop_
_entity.id
_entity.type
_entity.pdbx_description
1 polymer ?
#
loop_
_entity_poly.entity_id
_entity_poly.type
_entity_poly.pdbx_seq_one_letter_code
_entity_poly.pdbx_strand_id
1 'polypeptide(L)'
;MENIILALLSSISSVSLAALIMYLGRNWLLERLKASVKHEYDIKLESFKSQITRREKAYEEIIVALYDMIKYFRIHKEDYGQGTGLSDERERELLQKYIRASSSLNKATDIGAFYISQEAIDILQELRRREQFDYFNEPRFEFYEQEYQEHDKALKELVEVAKRDLKRT
;
A
#
# COMPACT_ATOMS: atom_id res chain seq x y z
N MET A 1 -23.15 -11.65 64.66
CA MET A 1 -22.54 -12.14 63.41
C MET A 1 -21.03 -11.97 63.39
N GLU A 2 -20.47 -10.94 64.02
CA GLU A 2 -19.01 -10.71 64.11
C GLU A 2 -18.23 -11.87 64.75
N ASN A 3 -18.75 -12.48 65.82
CA ASN A 3 -18.08 -13.59 66.51
C ASN A 3 -17.96 -14.88 65.66
N ILE A 4 -18.90 -15.11 64.74
CA ILE A 4 -18.88 -16.27 63.84
C ILE A 4 -17.81 -16.06 62.75
N ILE A 5 -17.69 -14.83 62.24
CA ILE A 5 -16.65 -14.44 61.28
C ILE A 5 -15.27 -14.55 61.91
N LEU A 6 -15.10 -14.10 63.16
CA LEU A 6 -13.86 -14.22 63.93
C LEU A 6 -13.45 -15.67 64.24
N ALA A 7 -14.40 -16.54 64.59
CA ALA A 7 -14.14 -17.96 64.84
C ALA A 7 -13.83 -18.76 63.56
N LEU A 8 -14.41 -18.36 62.42
CA LEU A 8 -14.05 -18.90 61.10
C LEU A 8 -12.66 -18.44 60.64
N LEU A 9 -12.27 -17.20 60.94
CA LEU A 9 -10.93 -16.68 60.66
C LEU A 9 -9.83 -17.36 61.50
N SER A 10 -10.11 -17.70 62.76
CA SER A 10 -9.14 -18.35 63.64
C SER A 10 -8.95 -19.86 63.37
N SER A 11 -9.84 -20.47 62.60
CA SER A 11 -9.76 -21.88 62.18
C SER A 11 -9.08 -22.08 60.82
N ILE A 12 -8.72 -21.00 60.12
CA ILE A 12 -7.88 -21.04 58.92
C ILE A 12 -6.46 -21.37 59.35
N SER A 13 -6.00 -22.57 59.04
CA SER A 13 -4.60 -22.95 59.25
C SER A 13 -3.69 -22.05 58.40
N SER A 14 -2.51 -21.72 58.91
CA SER A 14 -1.49 -20.97 58.16
C SER A 14 -1.19 -21.58 56.78
N VAL A 15 -1.32 -22.91 56.67
CA VAL A 15 -1.17 -23.68 55.44
C VAL A 15 -2.26 -23.36 54.41
N SER A 16 -3.52 -23.22 54.81
CA SER A 16 -4.61 -22.91 53.86
C SER A 16 -4.53 -21.46 53.36
N LEU A 17 -4.10 -20.52 54.21
CA LEU A 17 -3.84 -19.13 53.79
C LEU A 17 -2.66 -19.07 52.81
N ALA A 18 -1.56 -19.79 53.08
CA ALA A 18 -0.42 -19.88 52.17
C ALA A 18 -0.80 -20.50 50.81
N ALA A 19 -1.63 -21.54 50.81
CA ALA A 19 -2.14 -22.16 49.58
C ALA A 19 -3.01 -21.20 48.77
N LEU A 20 -3.88 -20.42 49.42
CA LEU A 20 -4.70 -19.40 48.76
C LEU A 20 -3.83 -18.30 48.12
N ILE A 21 -2.82 -17.80 48.83
CA ILE A 21 -1.90 -16.78 48.31
C ILE A 21 -1.11 -17.33 47.12
N MET A 22 -0.59 -18.56 47.20
CA MET A 22 0.10 -19.20 46.08
C MET A 22 -0.83 -19.39 44.87
N TYR A 23 -2.07 -19.80 45.10
CA TYR A 23 -3.07 -19.97 44.04
C TYR A 23 -3.38 -18.63 43.34
N LEU A 24 -3.65 -17.58 44.11
CA LEU A 24 -3.92 -16.24 43.58
C LEU A 24 -2.70 -15.65 42.86
N GLY A 25 -1.51 -15.78 43.42
CA GLY A 25 -0.26 -15.34 42.80
C GLY A 25 0.01 -16.04 41.47
N ARG A 26 -0.22 -17.37 41.41
CA ARG A 26 -0.14 -18.14 40.17
C ARG A 26 -1.15 -17.63 39.14
N ASN A 27 -2.41 -17.42 39.54
CA ASN A 27 -3.45 -16.97 38.62
C ASN A 27 -3.15 -15.55 38.08
N TRP A 28 -2.73 -14.64 38.96
CA TRP A 28 -2.35 -13.29 38.58
C TRP A 28 -1.15 -13.27 37.61
N LEU A 29 -0.11 -14.06 37.88
CA LEU A 29 1.05 -14.19 36.98
C LEU A 29 0.64 -14.74 35.61
N LEU A 30 -0.23 -15.77 35.58
CA LEU A 30 -0.72 -16.35 34.33
C LEU A 30 -1.55 -15.34 33.52
N GLU A 31 -2.45 -14.59 34.17
CA GLU A 31 -3.23 -13.55 33.50
C GLU A 31 -2.34 -12.43 32.98
N ARG A 32 -1.33 -12.01 33.76
CA ARG A 32 -0.40 -10.96 33.34
C ARG A 32 0.46 -11.39 32.15
N LEU A 33 0.96 -12.62 32.16
CA LEU A 33 1.71 -13.19 31.03
C LEU A 33 0.83 -13.32 29.79
N LYS A 34 -0.39 -13.85 29.92
CA LYS A 34 -1.36 -13.92 28.82
C LYS A 34 -1.65 -12.54 28.24
N ALA A 35 -1.84 -11.53 29.09
CA ALA A 35 -2.08 -10.16 28.67
C ALA A 35 -0.88 -9.57 27.93
N SER A 36 0.34 -9.79 28.42
CA SER A 36 1.57 -9.33 27.77
C SER A 36 1.78 -9.97 26.40
N VAL A 37 1.61 -11.30 26.32
CA VAL A 37 1.74 -12.05 25.08
C VAL A 37 0.69 -11.59 24.08
N LYS A 38 -0.58 -11.47 24.52
CA LYS A 38 -1.67 -10.96 23.67
C LYS A 38 -1.35 -9.57 23.14
N HIS A 39 -0.87 -8.67 23.98
CA HIS A 39 -0.52 -7.31 23.57
C HIS A 39 0.57 -7.30 22.48
N GLU A 40 1.61 -8.14 22.63
CA GLU A 40 2.66 -8.25 21.61
C GLU A 40 2.10 -8.79 20.29
N TYR A 41 1.20 -9.79 20.34
CA TYR A 41 0.51 -10.29 19.15
C TYR A 41 -0.36 -9.22 18.50
N ASP A 42 -1.10 -8.44 19.28
CA ASP A 42 -1.96 -7.38 18.78
C ASP A 42 -1.12 -6.29 18.07
N ILE A 43 0.01 -5.88 18.64
CA ILE A 43 0.97 -4.95 18.02
C ILE A 43 1.50 -5.51 16.70
N LYS A 44 1.96 -6.77 16.69
CA LYS A 44 2.50 -7.39 15.47
C LYS A 44 1.43 -7.47 14.38
N LEU A 45 0.22 -7.88 14.74
CA LEU A 45 -0.92 -7.96 13.83
C LEU A 45 -1.26 -6.58 13.24
N GLU A 46 -1.30 -5.54 14.06
CA GLU A 46 -1.54 -4.17 13.61
C GLU A 46 -0.42 -3.69 12.67
N SER A 47 0.84 -4.02 12.99
CA SER A 47 1.98 -3.68 12.15
C SER A 47 1.92 -4.35 10.77
N PHE A 48 1.51 -5.62 10.70
CA PHE A 48 1.36 -6.33 9.44
C PHE A 48 0.21 -5.78 8.61
N LYS A 49 -0.94 -5.51 9.24
CA LYS A 49 -2.07 -4.85 8.57
C LYS A 49 -1.65 -3.50 8.00
N SER A 50 -0.93 -2.68 8.77
CA SER A 50 -0.45 -1.38 8.30
C SER A 50 0.49 -1.51 7.10
N GLN A 51 1.40 -2.50 7.10
CA GLN A 51 2.29 -2.75 5.98
C GLN A 51 1.53 -3.19 4.72
N ILE A 52 0.54 -4.08 4.85
CA ILE A 52 -0.32 -4.51 3.74
C ILE A 52 -1.04 -3.31 3.13
N THR A 53 -1.73 -2.51 3.95
CA THR A 53 -2.47 -1.35 3.46
C THR A 53 -1.58 -0.32 2.78
N ARG A 54 -0.35 -0.10 3.28
CA ARG A 54 0.61 0.80 2.62
C ARG A 54 1.07 0.27 1.27
N ARG A 55 1.28 -1.04 1.15
CA ARG A 55 1.64 -1.69 -0.11
C ARG A 55 0.49 -1.64 -1.13
N GLU A 56 -0.74 -1.96 -0.71
CA GLU A 56 -1.93 -1.86 -1.55
C GLU A 56 -2.09 -0.44 -2.11
N LYS A 57 -2.00 0.55 -1.21
CA LYS A 57 -2.09 1.96 -1.59
C LYS A 57 -0.98 2.39 -2.55
N ALA A 58 0.26 1.94 -2.33
CA ALA A 58 1.36 2.25 -3.24
C ALA A 58 1.10 1.70 -4.65
N TYR A 59 0.65 0.44 -4.77
CA TYR A 59 0.29 -0.14 -6.06
C TYR A 59 -0.89 0.58 -6.72
N GLU A 60 -1.93 0.91 -5.96
CA GLU A 60 -3.07 1.67 -6.45
C GLU A 60 -2.65 3.03 -7.03
N GLU A 61 -1.85 3.81 -6.28
CA GLU A 61 -1.37 5.13 -6.72
C GLU A 61 -0.57 5.05 -8.03
N ILE A 62 0.30 4.04 -8.17
CA ILE A 62 1.11 3.84 -9.38
C ILE A 62 0.22 3.44 -10.58
N ILE A 63 -0.68 2.49 -10.38
CA ILE A 63 -1.57 1.98 -11.43
C ILE A 63 -2.49 3.08 -11.94
N VAL A 64 -3.10 3.87 -11.04
CA VAL A 64 -3.97 4.99 -11.40
C VAL A 64 -3.19 6.04 -12.18
N ALA A 65 -1.97 6.38 -11.74
CA ALA A 65 -1.13 7.35 -12.43
C ALA A 65 -0.77 6.89 -13.85
N LEU A 66 -0.35 5.63 -14.03
CA LEU A 66 -0.09 5.06 -15.35
C LEU A 66 -1.33 5.09 -16.24
N TYR A 67 -2.50 4.75 -15.69
CA TYR A 67 -3.75 4.76 -16.46
C TYR A 67 -4.12 6.17 -16.95
N ASP A 68 -3.98 7.19 -16.12
CA ASP A 68 -4.25 8.58 -16.50
C ASP A 68 -3.26 9.08 -17.57
N MET A 69 -1.99 8.66 -17.50
CA MET A 69 -0.99 8.97 -18.53
C MET A 69 -1.32 8.27 -19.86
N ILE A 70 -1.63 6.97 -19.83
CA ILE A 70 -2.04 6.20 -21.02
C ILE A 70 -3.25 6.84 -21.69
N LYS A 71 -4.23 7.28 -20.88
CA LYS A 71 -5.43 7.96 -21.39
C LYS A 71 -5.09 9.24 -22.15
N TYR A 72 -4.14 10.04 -21.64
CA TYR A 72 -3.67 11.23 -22.33
C TYR A 72 -3.09 10.88 -23.71
N PHE A 73 -2.15 9.93 -23.77
CA PHE A 73 -1.51 9.53 -25.02
C PHE A 73 -2.49 8.89 -26.02
N ARG A 74 -3.40 8.03 -25.54
CA ARG A 74 -4.42 7.39 -26.36
C ARG A 74 -5.32 8.39 -27.06
N ILE A 75 -5.80 9.40 -26.33
CA ILE A 75 -6.69 10.43 -26.91
C ILE A 75 -5.95 11.22 -27.99
N HIS A 76 -4.70 11.62 -27.74
CA HIS A 76 -3.91 12.39 -28.70
C HIS A 76 -3.55 11.59 -29.95
N LYS A 77 -3.25 10.31 -29.78
CA LYS A 77 -3.01 9.34 -30.85
C LYS A 77 -4.26 9.13 -31.72
N GLU A 78 -5.44 9.02 -31.11
CA GLU A 78 -6.72 8.82 -31.80
C GLU A 78 -7.21 10.09 -32.53
N ASP A 79 -6.99 11.28 -31.95
CA ASP A 79 -7.41 12.57 -32.53
C ASP A 79 -6.47 13.05 -33.67
N TYR A 80 -5.22 12.58 -33.68
CA TYR A 80 -4.24 12.99 -34.69
C TYR A 80 -4.71 12.65 -36.11
N GLY A 81 -4.87 13.67 -36.95
CA GLY A 81 -5.30 13.51 -38.36
C GLY A 81 -6.82 13.45 -38.57
N GLN A 82 -7.66 13.54 -37.53
CA GLN A 82 -9.12 13.54 -37.64
C GLN A 82 -9.70 14.92 -38.03
N GLY A 83 -8.88 15.97 -38.01
CA GLY A 83 -9.23 17.32 -38.52
C GLY A 83 -10.20 18.13 -37.65
N THR A 84 -10.81 17.53 -36.62
CA THR A 84 -11.68 18.24 -35.67
C THR A 84 -10.95 18.80 -34.47
N GLY A 85 -9.87 18.14 -34.04
CA GLY A 85 -9.09 18.54 -32.86
C GLY A 85 -9.88 18.45 -31.55
N LEU A 86 -9.17 18.43 -30.42
CA LEU A 86 -9.76 18.65 -29.11
C LEU A 86 -10.09 20.14 -28.91
N SER A 87 -11.16 20.44 -28.15
CA SER A 87 -11.40 21.82 -27.71
C SER A 87 -10.33 22.28 -26.73
N ASP A 88 -10.02 23.58 -26.71
CA ASP A 88 -9.01 24.17 -25.81
C ASP A 88 -9.28 23.88 -24.32
N GLU A 89 -10.54 23.77 -23.93
CA GLU A 89 -10.92 23.41 -22.56
C GLU A 89 -10.60 21.94 -22.27
N ARG A 90 -10.92 21.04 -23.21
CA ARG A 90 -10.66 19.61 -23.06
C ARG A 90 -9.17 19.31 -23.07
N GLU A 91 -8.42 19.97 -23.93
CA GLU A 91 -6.96 19.85 -24.00
C GLU A 91 -6.31 20.23 -22.67
N ARG A 92 -6.71 21.38 -22.10
CA ARG A 92 -6.22 21.83 -20.79
C ARG A 92 -6.58 20.86 -19.66
N GLU A 93 -7.79 20.32 -19.65
CA GLU A 93 -8.20 19.34 -18.65
C GLU A 93 -7.36 18.05 -18.73
N LEU A 94 -7.12 17.55 -19.94
CA LEU A 94 -6.32 16.35 -20.18
C LEU A 94 -4.85 16.58 -19.79
N LEU A 95 -4.27 17.71 -20.18
CA LEU A 95 -2.90 18.07 -19.81
C LEU A 95 -2.74 18.21 -18.29
N GLN A 96 -3.70 18.82 -17.59
CA GLN A 96 -3.65 18.92 -16.13
C GLN A 96 -3.69 17.55 -15.46
N LYS A 97 -4.54 16.64 -15.96
CA LYS A 97 -4.59 15.25 -15.46
C LYS A 97 -3.28 14.53 -15.70
N TYR A 98 -2.71 14.65 -16.91
CA TYR A 98 -1.40 14.10 -17.25
C TYR A 98 -0.29 14.62 -16.32
N ILE A 99 -0.18 15.94 -16.11
CA ILE A 99 0.84 16.54 -15.24
C ILE A 99 0.72 16.00 -13.81
N ARG A 100 -0.51 15.92 -13.28
CA ARG A 100 -0.75 15.35 -11.95
C ARG A 100 -0.37 13.88 -11.89
N ALA A 101 -0.76 13.09 -12.89
CA ALA A 101 -0.45 11.67 -12.97
C ALA A 101 1.07 11.43 -13.07
N SER A 102 1.76 12.16 -13.94
CA SER A 102 3.23 12.09 -14.07
C SER A 102 3.95 12.45 -12.76
N SER A 103 3.51 13.51 -12.09
CA SER A 103 4.06 13.89 -10.77
C SER A 103 3.80 12.82 -9.71
N SER A 104 2.57 12.30 -9.66
CA SER A 104 2.19 11.19 -8.76
C SER A 104 2.99 9.93 -9.03
N LEU A 105 3.19 9.56 -10.29
CA LEU A 105 3.99 8.39 -10.68
C LEU A 105 5.43 8.54 -10.24
N ASN A 106 6.04 9.71 -10.46
CA ASN A 106 7.41 9.97 -10.03
C ASN A 106 7.56 9.89 -8.51
N LYS A 107 6.65 10.55 -7.78
CA LYS A 107 6.61 10.48 -6.31
C LYS A 107 6.40 9.06 -5.81
N ALA A 108 5.48 8.31 -6.42
CA ALA A 108 5.18 6.93 -6.03
C ALA A 108 6.32 5.97 -6.42
N THR A 109 7.10 6.25 -7.45
CA THR A 109 8.31 5.50 -7.77
C THR A 109 9.38 5.73 -6.70
N ASP A 110 9.60 6.99 -6.30
CA ASP A 110 10.65 7.34 -5.35
C ASP A 110 10.30 6.94 -3.89
N ILE A 111 9.03 7.05 -3.49
CA ILE A 111 8.54 6.71 -2.15
C ILE A 111 8.01 5.28 -2.07
N GLY A 112 7.34 4.80 -3.12
CA GLY A 112 6.75 3.47 -3.18
C GLY A 112 7.80 2.37 -3.23
N ALA A 113 9.05 2.67 -3.59
CA ALA A 113 10.19 1.76 -3.50
C ALA A 113 10.35 1.10 -2.12
N PHE A 114 9.87 1.73 -1.04
CA PHE A 114 9.89 1.14 0.31
C PHE A 114 8.79 0.09 0.55
N TYR A 115 7.76 0.03 -0.30
CA TYR A 115 6.54 -0.76 -0.08
C TYR A 115 6.24 -1.77 -1.19
N ILE A 116 6.66 -1.50 -2.42
CA ILE A 116 6.52 -2.38 -3.59
C ILE A 116 7.74 -3.29 -3.76
N SER A 117 7.63 -4.34 -4.57
CA SER A 117 8.75 -5.25 -4.82
C SER A 117 9.80 -4.62 -5.73
N GLN A 118 11.02 -5.18 -5.70
CA GLN A 118 12.08 -4.80 -6.62
C GLN A 118 11.68 -5.00 -8.08
N GLU A 119 10.93 -6.08 -8.38
CA GLU A 119 10.41 -6.35 -9.73
C GLU A 119 9.51 -5.20 -10.24
N ALA A 120 8.66 -4.65 -9.37
CA ALA A 120 7.85 -3.47 -9.71
C ALA A 120 8.70 -2.21 -9.93
N ILE A 121 9.74 -2.00 -9.12
CA ILE A 121 10.67 -0.88 -9.27
C ILE A 121 11.40 -0.96 -10.61
N ASP A 122 11.86 -2.15 -10.99
CA ASP A 122 12.62 -2.37 -12.21
C ASP A 122 11.77 -2.02 -13.45
N ILE A 123 10.48 -2.38 -13.47
CA ILE A 123 9.54 -1.99 -14.53
C ILE A 123 9.43 -0.46 -14.64
N LEU A 124 9.27 0.24 -13.52
CA LEU A 124 9.14 1.71 -13.51
C LEU A 124 10.44 2.41 -13.90
N GLN A 125 11.59 1.87 -13.50
CA GLN A 125 12.90 2.38 -13.89
C GLN A 125 13.19 2.14 -15.36
N GLU A 126 12.77 1.00 -15.90
CA GLU A 126 12.90 0.71 -17.33
C GLU A 126 12.07 1.68 -18.15
N LEU A 127 10.80 1.89 -17.75
CA LEU A 127 9.97 2.95 -18.32
C LEU A 127 10.72 4.28 -18.24
N ARG A 128 11.23 4.70 -17.09
CA ARG A 128 11.92 6.00 -16.95
C ARG A 128 13.20 6.15 -17.78
N ARG A 129 13.98 5.09 -17.97
CA ARG A 129 15.31 5.13 -18.63
C ARG A 129 15.26 4.95 -20.14
N ARG A 130 14.12 4.53 -20.69
CA ARG A 130 13.96 4.30 -22.13
C ARG A 130 14.27 5.57 -22.94
N GLU A 131 14.68 5.36 -24.18
CA GLU A 131 14.78 6.44 -25.15
C GLU A 131 13.38 6.98 -25.48
N GLN A 132 13.21 8.29 -25.35
CA GLN A 132 11.96 8.98 -25.66
C GLN A 132 12.13 9.70 -27.00
N PHE A 133 11.14 9.58 -27.89
CA PHE A 133 11.10 10.43 -29.07
C PHE A 133 11.09 11.91 -28.68
N ASP A 134 11.80 12.71 -29.45
CA ASP A 134 11.80 14.15 -29.24
C ASP A 134 10.49 14.74 -29.77
N TYR A 135 9.68 15.24 -28.85
CA TYR A 135 8.38 15.87 -29.14
C TYR A 135 8.45 16.97 -30.22
N PHE A 136 9.58 17.68 -30.33
CA PHE A 136 9.73 18.81 -31.24
C PHE A 136 10.37 18.42 -32.58
N ASN A 137 11.14 17.32 -32.61
CA ASN A 137 11.89 16.92 -33.80
C ASN A 137 11.28 15.71 -34.53
N GLU A 138 10.42 14.93 -33.87
CA GLU A 138 9.75 13.76 -34.46
C GLU A 138 8.27 14.04 -34.79
N PRO A 139 7.65 13.27 -35.71
CA PRO A 139 6.21 13.35 -35.94
C PRO A 139 5.43 13.10 -34.63
N ARG A 140 4.57 14.04 -34.24
CA ARG A 140 3.81 13.96 -32.98
C ARG A 140 3.00 12.67 -32.82
N PHE A 141 2.52 12.11 -33.93
CA PHE A 141 1.85 10.81 -33.90
C PHE A 141 2.75 9.69 -33.39
N GLU A 142 4.00 9.62 -33.89
CA GLU A 142 4.96 8.60 -33.50
C GLU A 142 5.33 8.73 -32.03
N PHE A 143 5.48 9.96 -31.55
CA PHE A 143 5.63 10.26 -30.12
C PHE A 143 4.45 9.70 -29.30
N TYR A 144 3.21 10.07 -29.64
CA TYR A 144 2.05 9.62 -28.87
C TYR A 144 1.80 8.11 -28.96
N GLU A 145 2.10 7.49 -30.10
CA GLU A 145 2.01 6.04 -30.29
C GLU A 145 3.03 5.31 -29.40
N GLN A 146 4.30 5.71 -29.42
CA GLN A 146 5.34 5.11 -28.58
C GLN A 146 5.00 5.28 -27.10
N GLU A 147 4.67 6.51 -26.68
CA GLU A 147 4.35 6.78 -25.28
C GLU A 147 3.12 5.96 -24.82
N TYR A 148 2.10 5.81 -25.67
CA TYR A 148 0.97 4.93 -25.37
C TYR A 148 1.42 3.47 -25.17
N GLN A 149 2.20 2.93 -26.11
CA GLN A 149 2.62 1.52 -26.09
C GLN A 149 3.51 1.19 -24.90
N GLU A 150 4.50 2.05 -24.60
CA GLU A 150 5.43 1.82 -23.50
C GLU A 150 4.74 1.91 -22.14
N HIS A 151 3.85 2.88 -21.94
CA HIS A 151 3.10 2.98 -20.70
C HIS A 151 2.07 1.86 -20.54
N ASP A 152 1.39 1.45 -21.61
CA ASP A 152 0.45 0.32 -21.58
C ASP A 152 1.15 -1.01 -21.26
N LYS A 153 2.34 -1.23 -21.84
CA LYS A 153 3.21 -2.37 -21.52
C LYS A 153 3.60 -2.36 -20.04
N ALA A 154 4.13 -1.24 -19.55
CA ALA A 154 4.53 -1.11 -18.15
C ALA A 154 3.36 -1.34 -17.20
N LEU A 155 2.17 -0.81 -17.52
CA LEU A 155 0.96 -1.03 -16.73
C LEU A 155 0.58 -2.52 -16.65
N LYS A 156 0.60 -3.23 -17.79
CA LYS A 156 0.26 -4.66 -17.85
C LYS A 156 1.23 -5.49 -17.02
N GLU A 157 2.53 -5.26 -17.16
CA GLU A 157 3.56 -5.95 -16.39
C GLU A 157 3.42 -5.65 -14.88
N LEU A 158 3.20 -4.38 -14.53
CA LEU A 158 3.05 -3.95 -13.15
C LEU A 158 1.82 -4.57 -12.48
N VAL A 159 0.69 -4.69 -13.20
CA VAL A 159 -0.53 -5.34 -12.68
C VAL A 159 -0.27 -6.81 -12.35
N GLU A 160 0.49 -7.53 -13.17
CA GLU A 160 0.84 -8.93 -12.89
C GLU A 160 1.80 -9.08 -11.70
N VAL A 161 2.73 -8.15 -11.52
CA VAL A 161 3.57 -8.07 -10.30
C VAL A 161 2.71 -7.75 -9.08
N ALA A 162 1.84 -6.74 -9.17
CA ALA A 162 0.96 -6.32 -8.07
C ALA A 162 0.06 -7.47 -7.61
N LYS A 163 -0.54 -8.23 -8.54
CA LYS A 163 -1.34 -9.42 -8.21
C LYS A 163 -0.54 -10.46 -7.42
N ARG A 164 0.72 -10.70 -7.80
CA ARG A 164 1.60 -11.65 -7.10
C ARG A 164 1.96 -11.15 -5.71
N ASP A 165 2.29 -9.87 -5.58
CA ASP A 165 2.74 -9.28 -4.33
C ASP A 165 1.60 -9.13 -3.31
N LEU A 166 0.40 -8.76 -3.76
CA LEU A 166 -0.76 -8.61 -2.90
C LEU A 166 -1.35 -9.97 -2.51
N LYS A 167 -1.28 -11.00 -3.36
CA LYS A 167 -1.72 -12.36 -3.02
C LYS A 167 -0.79 -13.08 -2.04
N ARG A 168 0.49 -12.68 -2.00
CA ARG A 168 1.52 -13.28 -1.12
C ARG A 168 1.55 -12.68 0.29
N THR A 169 0.65 -11.76 0.61
CA THR A 169 0.57 -11.11 1.94
C THR A 169 -0.67 -11.55 2.69
#